data_AF-A0A958RCK2-F1
#
_entry.id   AF-A0A958RCK2-F1
#
_cell.length_a   1.000
_cell.length_b   1.000
_cell.length_c   1.000
_cell.angle_alpha   90.00
_cell.angle_beta   90.00
_cell.angle_gamma   90.00
#
_symmetry.space_group_name_H-M   'P 1'
#
loop_
_entity.id
_entity.type
_entity.pdbx_description
1 polymer ?
#
loop_
_entity_poly.entity_id
_entity_poly.type
_entity_poly.pdbx_seq_one_letter_code
_entity_poly.pdbx_strand_id
1 'polypeptide(L)' 'MTCLKILFLFPLYLLLSYTLAAQNKAQIVINDDLQLIPIMEGMYIHLSWTEVTGFGRVGSNGILYVR' A
#
# COMPACT_ATOMS: atom_id res chain seq x y z
N MET A 1 -0.07 38.06 -18.25
CA MET A 1 -0.56 36.72 -18.68
C MET A 1 0.09 35.55 -17.94
N THR A 2 1.17 35.75 -17.17
CA THR A 2 1.82 34.71 -16.34
C THR A 2 1.09 34.45 -15.02
N CYS A 3 0.55 35.49 -14.38
CA CYS A 3 -0.15 35.37 -13.09
C CYS A 3 -1.44 34.51 -13.16
N LEU A 4 -2.22 34.64 -14.26
CA LEU A 4 -3.45 33.85 -14.47
C LEU A 4 -3.17 32.35 -14.67
N LYS A 5 -2.01 32.00 -15.26
CA LYS A 5 -1.59 30.60 -15.43
C LYS A 5 -1.20 29.97 -14.09
N ILE A 6 -0.53 30.73 -13.22
CA ILE A 6 -0.16 30.27 -11.87
C ILE A 6 -1.42 30.04 -11.02
N LEU A 7 -2.42 30.91 -11.14
CA LEU A 7 -3.71 30.76 -10.45
C LEU A 7 -4.42 29.45 -10.82
N PHE A 8 -4.30 28.99 -12.07
CA PHE A 8 -4.91 27.74 -12.54
C PHE A 8 -4.12 26.48 -12.13
N LEU A 9 -2.80 26.59 -11.98
CA LEU A 9 -1.94 25.47 -11.59
C LEU A 9 -1.99 25.17 -10.08
N PHE A 10 -2.27 26.18 -9.26
CA PHE A 10 -2.37 26.03 -7.81
C PHE A 10 -3.44 25.03 -7.33
N PRO A 11 -4.71 25.08 -7.79
CA PRO A 11 -5.71 24.09 -7.38
C PRO A 11 -5.39 22.69 -7.90
N LEU A 12 -4.78 22.57 -9.09
CA LEU A 12 -4.34 21.28 -9.62
C LEU A 12 -3.24 20.65 -8.75
N TYR A 13 -2.28 21.47 -8.28
CA TYR A 13 -1.24 21.02 -7.34
C TYR A 13 -1.83 20.55 -6.00
N LEU A 14 -2.81 21.28 -5.45
CA LEU A 14 -3.49 20.88 -4.22
C LEU A 14 -4.25 19.56 -4.38
N LEU A 15 -4.90 19.32 -5.52
CA LEU A 15 -5.59 18.04 -5.77
C LEU A 15 -4.62 16.86 -5.88
N LEU A 16 -3.44 17.07 -6.47
CA LEU A 16 -2.41 16.03 -6.61
C LEU A 16 -1.70 15.69 -5.29
N SER A 17 -1.65 16.60 -4.31
CA SER A 17 -1.03 16.30 -3.01
C SER A 17 -1.90 15.38 -2.14
N TYR A 18 -3.23 15.45 -2.25
CA TYR A 18 -4.14 14.55 -1.53
C TYR A 18 -4.07 13.10 -2.03
N THR A 19 -3.83 12.88 -3.33
CA THR A 19 -3.74 11.51 -3.88
C THR A 19 -2.45 10.80 -3.47
N LEU A 20 -1.38 11.54 -3.20
CA LEU A 20 -0.14 10.98 -2.63
C LEU A 20 -0.32 10.53 -1.18
N ALA A 21 -1.10 11.26 -0.37
CA ALA A 21 -1.39 10.89 1.01
C ALA A 21 -2.26 9.62 1.14
N ALA A 22 -3.06 9.31 0.12
CA ALA A 22 -3.85 8.08 0.04
C ALA A 22 -3.01 6.83 -0.30
N GLN A 23 -1.76 7.00 -0.74
CA GLN A 23 -0.82 5.89 -0.97
C GLN A 23 -0.04 5.50 0.29
N ASN A 24 -0.55 5.82 1.48
CA ASN A 24 -0.06 5.22 2.71
C ASN A 24 -0.34 3.72 2.64
N LYS A 25 0.64 2.98 2.12
CA LYS A 25 0.70 1.52 2.16
C LYS A 25 0.61 1.13 3.62
N ALA A 26 -0.60 0.79 4.04
CA ALA A 26 -0.84 0.21 5.34
C ALA A 26 -0.09 -1.14 5.48
N GLN A 27 0.46 -1.67 4.39
CA GLN A 27 1.23 -2.89 4.35
C GLN A 27 2.60 -2.76 5.05
N ILE A 28 2.82 -3.60 6.05
CA ILE A 28 4.12 -3.79 6.71
C ILE A 28 4.86 -4.86 5.92
N VAL A 29 5.90 -4.47 5.18
CA VAL A 29 6.76 -5.39 4.42
C VAL A 29 7.90 -5.84 5.33
N ILE A 30 7.95 -7.14 5.65
CA ILE A 30 9.01 -7.70 6.50
C ILE A 30 10.20 -8.09 5.62
N ASN A 31 9.94 -8.78 4.52
CA ASN A 31 10.89 -9.08 3.46
C ASN A 31 10.14 -9.37 2.14
N ASP A 32 10.86 -9.81 1.11
CA ASP A 32 10.26 -10.09 -0.19
C ASP A 32 9.16 -11.17 -0.12
N ASP A 33 9.32 -12.17 0.75
CA ASP A 33 8.45 -13.34 0.91
C ASP A 33 7.48 -13.25 2.09
N LEU A 34 7.44 -12.12 2.81
CA LEU A 34 6.60 -11.98 3.98
C LEU A 34 6.12 -10.53 4.18
N GLN A 35 4.80 -10.37 4.20
CA GLN A 35 4.14 -9.07 4.33
C GLN A 35 2.92 -9.19 5.27
N LEU A 36 2.65 -8.14 6.04
CA LEU A 36 1.43 -8.01 6.84
C LEU A 36 0.56 -6.89 6.27
N ILE A 37 -0.72 -7.18 6.03
CA ILE A 37 -1.70 -6.24 5.52
C ILE A 37 -2.71 -5.98 6.65
N PRO A 38 -2.74 -4.80 7.26
CA PRO A 38 -3.72 -4.49 8.31
C PRO A 38 -5.12 -4.44 7.70
N ILE A 39 -6.06 -5.05 8.40
CA ILE A 39 -7.49 -5.02 8.05
C ILE A 39 -8.20 -4.02 8.96
N MET A 40 -7.93 -4.12 10.27
CA MET A 40 -8.44 -3.24 11.32
C MET A 40 -7.48 -3.29 12.52
N GLU A 41 -7.75 -2.50 13.55
CA GLU A 41 -6.93 -2.47 14.76
C GLU A 41 -6.78 -3.88 15.38
N GLY A 42 -5.54 -4.31 15.59
CA GLY A 42 -5.21 -5.63 16.12
C GLY A 42 -5.40 -6.80 15.14
N MET A 43 -5.78 -6.58 13.88
CA MET A 43 -5.99 -7.63 12.88
C MET A 43 -5.22 -7.41 11.58
N TYR A 44 -4.48 -8.44 11.16
CA TYR A 44 -3.62 -8.40 9.98
C TYR A 44 -3.79 -9.67 9.14
N ILE A 45 -3.73 -9.54 7.82
CA ILE A 45 -3.46 -10.67 6.92
C ILE A 45 -1.95 -10.86 6.85
N HIS A 46 -1.48 -12.04 7.22
CA HIS A 46 -0.12 -12.48 6.92
C HIS A 46 -0.11 -13.10 5.53
N LEU A 47 0.65 -12.50 4.62
CA LEU A 47 0.84 -12.98 3.26
C LEU A 47 2.30 -13.44 3.12
N SER A 48 2.50 -14.73 2.89
CA SER A 48 3.80 -15.34 2.66
C SER A 48 3.89 -16.01 1.30
N TRP A 49 5.09 -16.09 0.73
CA TRP A 49 5.32 -16.80 -0.53
C TRP A 49 6.30 -17.95 -0.38
N THR A 50 6.10 -18.97 -1.20
CA THR A 50 7.06 -20.06 -1.40
C THR A 50 7.10 -20.47 -2.87
N GLU A 51 8.25 -20.93 -3.33
CA GLU A 51 8.36 -21.58 -4.64
C GLU A 51 7.79 -23.00 -4.58
N VAL A 52 6.89 -23.32 -5.50
CA VAL A 52 6.31 -24.67 -5.64
C VAL A 52 6.66 -25.20 -7.03
N THR A 53 7.32 -26.36 -7.07
CA THR A 53 7.77 -26.98 -8.33
C THR A 53 6.60 -27.13 -9.31
N GLY A 54 6.73 -26.55 -10.50
CA GLY A 54 5.70 -26.57 -11.55
C GLY A 54 4.63 -25.48 -11.44
N PHE A 55 4.58 -24.73 -10.35
CA PHE A 55 3.60 -23.65 -10.11
C PHE A 55 4.25 -22.28 -9.89
N GLY A 56 5.56 -22.24 -9.64
CA GLY A 56 6.31 -21.02 -9.36
C GLY A 56 6.00 -20.47 -7.97
N ARG A 57 6.04 -19.14 -7.85
CA ARG A 57 5.84 -18.44 -6.57
C ARG A 57 4.37 -18.45 -6.16
N VAL A 58 4.04 -19.20 -5.12
CA VAL A 58 2.68 -19.36 -4.59
C VAL A 58 2.55 -18.61 -3.28
N GLY A 59 1.52 -17.76 -3.17
CA GLY A 59 1.16 -17.07 -1.95
C GLY A 59 0.28 -17.93 -1.03
N SER A 60 0.46 -17.76 0.27
CA SER A 60 -0.37 -18.34 1.33
C SER A 60 -0.76 -17.26 2.33
N ASN A 61 -2.04 -17.20 2.67
CA ASN A 61 -2.62 -16.15 3.50
C ASN A 61 -3.06 -16.72 4.86
N GLY A 62 -2.70 -16.04 5.94
CA GLY A 62 -3.19 -16.28 7.29
C GLY A 62 -3.75 -15.01 7.91
N ILE A 63 -4.46 -15.15 9.03
CA ILE A 63 -4.93 -14.02 9.84
C ILE A 63 -4.16 -14.01 11.15
N LEU A 64 -3.60 -12.86 11.50
CA LEU A 64 -2.93 -12.58 12.77
C LEU A 64 -3.82 -11.64 13.59
N TYR A 65 -4.12 -12.04 14.82
CA TYR A 65 -4.81 -11.20 15.80
C TYR A 65 -3.86 -10.89 16.96
N VAL A 66 -3.68 -9.61 17.26
CA VAL A 66 -2.81 -9.10 18.32
C VAL A 66 -3.68 -8.39 19.36
N ARG A 67 -3.49 -8.76 20.63
CA ARG A 67 -4.21 -8.23 21.79
C ARG A 67 -3.24 -7.68 22.82
#